data_AF-A0AAP9J364-F1
#
_entry.id   AF-A0AAP9J364-F1
#
_cell.length_a   1.000
_cell.length_b   1.000
_cell.length_c   1.000
_cell.angle_alpha   90.00
_cell.angle_beta   90.00
_cell.angle_gamma   90.00
#
_symmetry.space_group_name_H-M   'P 1'
#
loop_
_entity.id
_entity.type
_entity.pdbx_description
1 polymer ?
#
loop_
_entity_poly.entity_id
_entity_poly.type
_entity_poly.pdbx_seq_one_letter_code
_entity_poly.pdbx_strand_id
1 'polypeptide(L)' 'MKRHYTVAEVPWWLWALIAVILLVQGTWLFLDARKRGKYPWFWGIWGFTGTPTPLLCYLLFVVKPWRKKRN' A
#
# COMPACT_ATOMS: atom_id res chain seq x y z
N MET A 1 21.34 19.67 25.29
CA MET A 1 21.83 18.53 24.49
C MET A 1 20.97 18.41 23.22
N LYS A 2 21.30 19.18 22.17
CA LYS A 2 20.57 19.12 20.89
C LYS A 2 21.13 17.94 20.11
N ARG A 3 20.38 16.83 20.00
CA ARG A 3 20.74 15.75 19.07
C ARG A 3 20.71 16.35 17.67
N HIS A 4 21.86 16.53 17.05
CA HIS A 4 21.96 16.80 15.63
C HIS A 4 21.67 15.47 14.93
N TYR A 5 20.40 15.24 14.57
CA TYR A 5 20.03 14.15 13.67
C TYR A 5 20.62 14.51 12.31
N THR A 6 21.90 14.17 12.11
CA THR A 6 22.52 14.23 10.79
C THR A 6 21.78 13.19 9.95
N VAL A 7 21.01 13.65 8.98
CA VAL A 7 20.33 12.85 7.94
C VAL A 7 21.29 11.97 7.10
N ALA A 8 22.55 11.84 7.52
CA ALA A 8 23.71 11.35 6.81
C ALA A 8 23.91 9.83 6.85
N GLU A 9 23.09 9.06 7.55
CA GLU A 9 23.27 7.60 7.64
C GLU A 9 21.96 6.82 7.40
N VAL A 10 21.15 7.25 6.43
CA VAL A 10 20.07 6.37 5.96
C VAL A 10 20.71 5.28 5.11
N PRO A 11 20.65 4.00 5.50
CA PRO A 11 21.30 2.95 4.76
C PRO A 11 20.64 2.77 3.38
N TRP A 12 21.42 2.55 2.34
CA TRP A 12 20.89 2.31 0.99
C TRP A 12 19.95 1.09 0.93
N TRP A 13 20.18 0.08 1.77
CA TRP A 13 19.34 -1.10 1.84
C TRP A 13 17.95 -0.79 2.38
N LEU A 14 17.79 0.28 3.18
CA LEU A 14 16.49 0.71 3.67
C LEU A 14 15.61 1.20 2.52
N TRP A 15 16.20 1.92 1.57
CA TRP A 15 15.50 2.35 0.35
C TRP A 15 15.12 1.16 -0.53
N ALA A 16 16.01 0.17 -0.67
CA ALA A 16 15.69 -1.08 -1.37
C ALA A 16 14.55 -1.84 -0.68
N LEU A 17 14.55 -1.91 0.65
CA LEU A 17 13.48 -2.52 1.43
C LEU A 17 12.14 -1.79 1.23
N ILE A 18 12.13 -0.45 1.26
CA ILE A 18 10.93 0.35 0.99
C ILE A 18 10.40 0.08 -0.42
N ALA A 19 11.29 0.04 -1.43
CA ALA A 19 10.90 -0.25 -2.80
C ALA A 19 10.27 -1.66 -2.93
N VAL A 20 10.87 -2.67 -2.30
CA VAL A 20 10.32 -4.05 -2.28
C VAL A 20 8.96 -4.09 -1.59
N ILE A 21 8.80 -3.40 -0.45
CA ILE A 21 7.51 -3.34 0.27
C ILE A 21 6.44 -2.70 -0.62
N LEU A 22 6.73 -1.56 -1.26
CA LEU A 22 5.79 -0.89 -2.16
C LEU A 22 5.44 -1.79 -3.35
N LEU A 23 6.43 -2.46 -3.95
CA LEU A 23 6.21 -3.39 -5.06
C LEU A 23 5.29 -4.54 -4.66
N VAL A 24 5.61 -5.23 -3.56
CA VAL A 24 4.81 -6.34 -3.04
C VAL A 24 3.39 -5.88 -2.70
N GLN A 25 3.25 -4.74 -2.01
CA GLN A 25 1.96 -4.16 -1.66
C GLN A 25 1.12 -3.83 -2.90
N GLY A 26 1.66 -3.09 -3.86
CA GLY A 26 0.92 -2.68 -5.05
C GLY A 26 0.57 -3.87 -5.95
N THR A 27 1.46 -4.85 -6.10
CA THR A 27 1.15 -6.11 -6.81
C THR A 27 0.06 -6.90 -6.09
N TRP A 28 0.10 -6.99 -4.76
CA TRP A 28 -0.95 -7.67 -3.99
C TRP A 28 -2.30 -6.97 -4.14
N LEU A 29 -2.34 -5.63 -4.05
CA LEU A 29 -3.56 -4.84 -4.29
C LEU A 29 -4.09 -5.08 -5.71
N PHE A 30 -3.23 -5.06 -6.73
CA PHE A 30 -3.62 -5.31 -8.12
C PHE A 30 -4.25 -6.70 -8.29
N LEU A 31 -3.62 -7.74 -7.73
CA LEU A 31 -4.10 -9.12 -7.84
C LEU A 31 -5.42 -9.33 -7.08
N ASP A 32 -5.55 -8.81 -5.86
CA ASP A 32 -6.78 -8.93 -5.08
C ASP A 32 -7.92 -8.13 -5.73
N ALA A 33 -7.63 -6.91 -6.20
CA ALA A 33 -8.58 -6.07 -6.93
C ALA A 33 -9.05 -6.70 -8.24
N ARG A 34 -8.15 -7.39 -8.95
CA ARG A 34 -8.47 -8.14 -10.17
C ARG A 34 -9.41 -9.30 -9.85
N LYS A 35 -9.15 -10.06 -8.79
CA LYS A 35 -10.03 -11.16 -8.34
C LYS A 35 -11.43 -10.67 -7.95
N ARG A 36 -11.53 -9.48 -7.37
CA ARG A 36 -12.80 -8.86 -6.96
C ARG A 36 -13.50 -8.07 -8.09
N GLY A 37 -12.87 -7.91 -9.25
CA GLY A 37 -13.38 -7.09 -10.36
C GLY A 37 -13.50 -5.59 -10.02
N LYS A 38 -12.64 -5.08 -9.12
CA LYS A 38 -12.70 -3.69 -8.62
C LYS A 38 -11.46 -2.92 -9.01
N TYR A 39 -11.49 -2.24 -10.17
CA TYR A 39 -10.46 -1.30 -10.64
C TYR A 39 -8.99 -1.70 -10.34
N PRO A 40 -8.51 -2.84 -10.85
CA PRO A 40 -7.19 -3.37 -10.50
C PRO A 40 -6.03 -2.41 -10.79
N TRP A 41 -6.07 -1.70 -11.91
CA TRP A 41 -5.06 -0.71 -12.27
C TRP A 41 -5.00 0.49 -11.32
N PHE A 42 -6.15 0.97 -10.85
CA PHE A 42 -6.21 2.06 -9.88
C PHE A 42 -5.53 1.66 -8.57
N TRP A 43 -5.90 0.50 -8.01
CA TRP A 43 -5.36 0.03 -6.74
C TRP A 43 -3.89 -0.42 -6.84
N GLY A 44 -3.46 -0.96 -7.99
CA GLY A 44 -2.06 -1.32 -8.23
C GLY A 44 -1.15 -0.09 -8.26
N ILE A 45 -1.48 0.90 -9.09
CA ILE A 45 -0.68 2.14 -9.22
C ILE A 45 -0.70 2.93 -7.91
N TRP A 46 -1.87 3.05 -7.29
CA TRP A 46 -2.00 3.77 -6.02
C TRP A 46 -1.25 3.08 -4.87
N GLY A 47 -1.14 1.75 -4.89
CA GLY A 47 -0.34 1.00 -3.92
C GLY A 47 1.14 1.36 -3.91
N PHE A 48 1.68 1.90 -5.02
CA PHE A 48 3.09 2.30 -5.11
C PHE A 48 3.38 3.70 -4.58
N THR A 49 2.37 4.55 -4.34
CA THR A 49 2.60 5.94 -3.90
C THR A 49 3.05 6.04 -2.45
N GLY A 50 2.78 5.01 -1.65
CA GLY A 50 3.18 4.99 -0.25
C GLY A 50 2.48 3.90 0.55
N THR A 51 3.05 3.57 1.69
CA THR A 51 2.42 2.73 2.73
C THR A 51 2.19 3.58 3.98
N PRO A 52 1.10 3.38 4.75
CA PRO A 52 0.04 2.36 4.61
C PRO A 52 -1.28 2.88 4.01
N THR A 53 -1.37 4.16 3.63
CA THR A 53 -2.63 4.83 3.23
C THR A 53 -3.43 4.10 2.15
N PRO A 54 -2.85 3.68 1.00
CA PRO A 54 -3.59 2.97 -0.05
C PRO A 54 -4.12 1.61 0.43
N LEU A 55 -3.38 0.95 1.32
CA LEU A 55 -3.77 -0.31 1.95
C LEU A 55 -5.00 -0.13 2.85
N LEU A 56 -5.02 0.92 3.68
CA LEU A 56 -6.16 1.25 4.53
C LEU A 56 -7.41 1.62 3.70
N CYS A 57 -7.25 2.45 2.68
CA CYS A 57 -8.34 2.80 1.76
C CYS A 57 -8.86 1.55 1.04
N TYR A 58 -7.98 0.65 0.58
CA TYR A 58 -8.37 -0.60 -0.07
C TYR A 58 -9.22 -1.48 0.86
N LEU A 59 -8.77 -1.64 2.11
CA LEU A 59 -9.49 -2.45 3.09
C LEU A 59 -10.88 -1.88 3.39
N LEU A 60 -11.00 -0.56 3.52
CA LEU A 60 -12.28 0.10 3.82
C LEU A 60 -13.26 0.09 2.65
N PHE A 61 -12.79 0.39 1.43
CA PHE A 61 -13.68 0.55 0.27
C PHE A 61 -13.88 -0.73 -0.56
N VAL A 62 -12.91 -1.64 -0.57
CA VAL A 62 -12.94 -2.85 -1.42
C VAL A 62 -13.19 -4.12 -0.62
N VAL A 63 -12.49 -4.30 0.51
CA VAL A 63 -12.57 -5.55 1.30
C VAL A 63 -13.73 -5.54 2.27
N LYS A 64 -14.09 -4.38 2.82
CA LYS A 64 -15.19 -4.23 3.78
C LYS A 64 -16.40 -3.57 3.13
N PRO A 65 -17.13 -4.25 2.23
CA PRO A 65 -18.43 -3.77 1.77
C PRO A 65 -19.34 -3.88 2.98
N TRP A 66 -19.53 -2.77 3.69
CA TRP A 66 -20.32 -2.68 4.91
C TRP A 66 -21.68 -3.34 4.65
N ARG A 67 -21.83 -4.59 5.10
CA ARG A 67 -23.03 -5.44 5.03
C ARG A 67 -23.84 -5.27 3.74
N LYS A 68 -23.54 -6.09 2.72
CA LYS A 68 -24.62 -6.50 1.81
C LYS A 68 -25.62 -7.30 2.65
N LYS A 69 -26.61 -6.61 3.23
CA LYS A 69 -27.87 -7.19 3.69
C LYS A 69 -28.36 -8.04 2.52
N ARG A 70 -28.25 -9.38 2.67
CA ARG A 70 -29.10 -10.28 1.91
C ARG A 70 -30.52 -10.01 2.43
N ASN A 71 -31.45 -9.82 1.50
CA ASN A 71 -32.88 -9.89 1.77
C ASN A 71 -33.22 -11.10 2.64
#